data_AF-A0A9D5U5M7-F1
#
_entry.id   AF-A0A9D5U5M7-F1
#
_cell.length_a   1.000
_cell.length_b   1.000
_cell.length_c   1.000
_cell.angle_alpha   90.00
_cell.angle_beta   90.00
_cell.angle_gamma   90.00
#
_symmetry.space_group_name_H-M   'P 1'
#
loop_
_entity.id
_entity.type
_entity.pdbx_description
1 polymer ?
#
loop_
_entity_poly.entity_id
_entity_poly.type
_entity_poly.pdbx_seq_one_letter_code
_entity_poly.pdbx_strand_id
1 'polypeptide(L)'
;MAIVLLSALLLAALALAAYLLTTTRSWQDRSAEWESVSRGLGEQVAQLGADLDGANAELESARSQLTTAQDRITALANEKAQLGDENVASQQYLDYQARISEAAGTVAAALGQCTTAQDELIGYLNNRDAYNPDDLARFATQVDDLCKVATDANTELQQELAQ
;
A
#
# COMPACT_ATOMS: atom_id res chain seq x y z
N MET A 1 90.68 -53.71 36.89
CA MET A 1 90.24 -52.38 36.39
C MET A 1 89.29 -52.47 35.19
N ALA A 2 89.52 -53.36 34.20
CA ALA A 2 88.66 -53.47 33.02
C ALA A 2 87.17 -53.74 33.33
N ILE A 3 86.85 -54.63 34.28
CA ILE A 3 85.46 -54.95 34.65
C ILE A 3 84.72 -53.71 35.16
N VAL A 4 85.35 -52.91 36.03
CA VAL A 4 84.74 -51.70 36.61
C VAL A 4 84.45 -50.65 35.52
N LEU A 5 85.37 -50.46 34.58
CA LEU A 5 85.17 -49.55 33.44
C LEU A 5 84.04 -50.03 32.53
N LEU A 6 83.98 -51.34 32.24
CA LEU A 6 82.91 -51.91 31.42
C LEU A 6 81.54 -51.75 32.09
N SER A 7 81.47 -52.00 33.40
CA SER A 7 80.26 -51.81 34.19
C SER A 7 79.80 -50.34 34.21
N ALA A 8 80.74 -49.40 34.37
CA ALA A 8 80.42 -47.97 34.35
C ALA A 8 79.91 -47.52 32.97
N LEU A 9 80.54 -47.96 31.88
CA LEU A 9 80.08 -47.70 30.52
C LEU A 9 78.69 -48.27 30.25
N LEU A 10 78.43 -49.50 30.72
CA LEU A 10 77.11 -50.12 30.56
C LEU A 10 76.02 -49.33 31.30
N LEU A 11 76.29 -48.91 32.54
CA LEU A 11 75.36 -48.09 33.32
C LEU A 11 75.10 -46.74 32.65
N ALA A 12 76.14 -46.10 32.11
CA ALA A 12 75.99 -44.84 31.38
C ALA A 12 75.15 -45.02 30.09
N ALA A 13 75.36 -46.11 29.36
CA ALA A 13 74.57 -46.42 28.16
C ALA A 13 73.10 -46.68 28.48
N LEU A 14 72.82 -47.42 29.57
CA LEU A 14 71.45 -47.66 30.04
C LEU A 14 70.76 -46.37 30.50
N ALA A 15 71.47 -45.49 31.22
CA ALA A 15 70.96 -44.19 31.64
C ALA A 15 70.64 -43.29 30.43
N LEU A 16 71.52 -43.27 29.43
CA LEU A 16 71.29 -42.52 28.19
C LEU A 16 70.10 -43.07 27.40
N ALA A 17 69.99 -44.40 27.28
CA ALA A 17 68.86 -45.04 26.61
C ALA A 17 67.53 -44.72 27.32
N ALA A 18 67.50 -44.76 28.65
CA ALA A 18 66.33 -44.38 29.44
C ALA A 18 65.94 -42.91 29.21
N TYR A 19 66.91 -41.99 29.25
CA TYR A 19 66.69 -40.56 29.01
C TYR A 19 66.16 -40.27 27.59
N LEU A 20 66.73 -40.94 26.58
CA LEU A 20 66.26 -40.82 25.20
C LEU A 20 64.83 -41.35 25.07
N LEU A 21 64.51 -42.50 25.68
CA LEU A 21 63.15 -43.05 25.67
C LEU A 21 62.14 -42.11 26.32
N THR A 22 62.46 -41.52 27.48
CA THR A 22 61.56 -40.57 28.15
C THR A 22 61.35 -39.32 27.32
N THR A 23 62.43 -38.82 26.71
CA THR A 23 62.38 -37.62 25.87
C THR A 23 61.57 -37.88 24.61
N THR A 24 61.82 -38.98 23.90
CA THR A 24 61.06 -39.37 22.71
C THR A 24 59.58 -39.54 23.00
N ARG A 25 59.20 -40.21 24.10
CA ARG A 25 57.80 -40.31 24.51
C ARG A 25 57.17 -38.94 24.78
N SER A 26 57.87 -38.08 25.52
CA SER A 26 57.37 -36.72 25.80
C SER A 26 57.19 -35.88 24.53
N TRP A 27 58.01 -36.10 23.51
CA TRP A 27 57.85 -35.46 22.19
C TRP A 27 56.68 -36.03 21.42
N GLN A 28 56.50 -37.36 21.42
CA GLN A 28 55.36 -38.01 20.77
C GLN A 28 54.03 -37.54 21.36
N ASP A 29 53.94 -37.46 22.70
CA ASP A 29 52.74 -36.99 23.39
C ASP A 29 52.41 -35.54 23.01
N ARG A 30 53.42 -34.64 23.04
CA ARG A 30 53.24 -33.24 22.62
C ARG A 30 52.85 -33.14 21.16
N SER A 31 53.48 -33.89 20.27
CA SER A 31 53.14 -33.88 18.83
C SER A 31 51.69 -34.32 18.60
N ALA A 32 51.23 -35.36 19.30
CA ALA A 32 49.85 -35.82 19.21
C ALA A 32 48.86 -34.77 19.75
N GLU A 33 49.19 -34.10 20.86
CA GLU A 33 48.39 -33.01 21.42
C GLU A 33 48.29 -31.83 20.43
N TRP A 34 49.41 -31.39 19.87
CA TRP A 34 49.45 -30.32 18.86
C TRP A 34 48.64 -30.66 17.61
N GLU A 35 48.74 -31.89 17.12
CA GLU A 35 47.97 -32.37 15.97
C GLU A 35 46.46 -32.36 16.29
N SER A 36 46.07 -32.81 17.48
CA SER A 36 44.68 -32.78 17.94
C SER A 36 44.14 -31.36 18.04
N VAL A 37 44.90 -30.43 18.63
CA VAL A 37 44.50 -29.02 18.76
C VAL A 37 44.42 -28.36 17.39
N SER A 38 45.39 -28.61 16.50
CA SER A 38 45.39 -28.06 15.15
C SER A 38 44.17 -28.54 14.35
N ARG A 39 43.82 -29.83 14.44
CA ARG A 39 42.60 -30.37 13.83
C ARG A 39 41.34 -29.74 14.41
N GLY A 40 41.24 -29.64 15.73
CA GLY A 40 40.09 -29.02 16.39
C GLY A 40 39.92 -27.53 16.05
N LEU A 41 41.02 -26.79 15.89
CA LEU A 41 40.95 -25.40 15.39
C LEU A 41 40.54 -25.36 13.91
N GLY A 42 41.04 -26.28 13.08
CA GLY A 42 40.63 -26.40 11.69
C GLY A 42 39.13 -26.68 11.54
N GLU A 43 38.58 -27.59 12.35
CA GLU A 43 37.15 -27.89 12.40
C GLU A 43 36.33 -26.67 12.85
N GLN A 44 36.78 -25.95 13.89
CA GLN A 44 36.12 -24.72 14.34
C GLN A 44 36.12 -23.64 13.26
N VAL A 45 37.25 -23.43 12.56
CA VAL A 45 37.31 -22.45 11.47
C VAL A 45 36.37 -22.84 10.33
N ALA A 46 36.31 -24.13 9.97
CA ALA A 46 35.38 -24.62 8.95
C ALA A 46 33.91 -24.41 9.38
N GLN A 47 33.59 -24.68 10.64
CA GLN A 47 32.24 -24.47 11.19
C GLN A 47 31.87 -22.98 11.20
N LEU A 48 32.74 -22.11 11.72
CA LEU A 48 32.51 -20.66 11.72
C LEU A 48 32.38 -20.11 10.30
N GLY A 49 33.12 -20.64 9.33
CA GLY A 49 32.98 -20.30 7.92
C GLY A 49 31.59 -20.66 7.38
N ALA A 50 31.12 -21.89 7.66
CA ALA A 50 29.79 -22.33 7.25
C ALA A 50 28.67 -21.51 7.92
N ASP A 51 28.80 -21.18 9.21
CA ASP A 51 27.84 -20.35 9.94
C ASP A 51 27.79 -18.92 9.38
N LEU A 52 28.95 -18.35 9.02
CA LEU A 52 29.04 -17.04 8.38
C LEU A 52 28.39 -17.02 7.00
N ASP A 53 28.65 -18.02 6.17
CA ASP A 53 28.03 -18.15 4.85
C ASP A 53 26.50 -18.31 4.97
N GLY A 54 26.03 -19.08 5.95
CA GLY A 54 24.61 -19.22 6.27
C GLY A 54 23.97 -17.89 6.68
N ALA A 55 24.59 -17.18 7.63
CA ALA A 55 24.10 -15.87 8.09
C ALA A 55 24.06 -14.82 6.97
N ASN A 56 25.06 -14.82 6.08
CA ASN A 56 25.07 -13.94 4.91
C ASN A 56 23.94 -14.27 3.93
N ALA A 57 23.66 -15.56 3.69
CA ALA A 57 22.55 -15.98 2.84
C ALA A 57 21.17 -15.57 3.42
N GLU A 58 20.98 -15.71 4.74
CA GLU A 58 19.78 -15.25 5.42
C GLU A 58 19.61 -13.72 5.32
N LEU A 59 20.69 -12.98 5.51
CA LEU A 59 20.70 -11.52 5.40
C LEU A 59 20.38 -11.04 3.98
N GLU A 60 20.90 -11.70 2.96
CA GLU A 60 20.56 -11.41 1.56
C GLU A 60 19.09 -11.72 1.25
N SER A 61 18.58 -12.85 1.75
CA SER A 61 17.15 -13.19 1.63
C SER A 61 16.25 -12.14 2.30
N ALA A 62 16.60 -11.72 3.52
CA ALA A 62 15.84 -10.71 4.24
C ALA A 62 15.84 -9.35 3.52
N ARG A 63 16.98 -8.96 2.93
CA ARG A 63 17.08 -7.74 2.10
C ARG A 63 16.19 -7.83 0.87
N SER A 64 16.22 -8.96 0.15
CA SER A 64 15.37 -9.18 -1.03
C SER A 64 13.87 -9.13 -0.67
N GLN A 65 13.49 -9.73 0.45
CA GLN A 65 12.12 -9.67 0.97
C GLN A 65 11.72 -8.23 1.34
N LEU A 66 12.62 -7.47 1.97
CA LEU A 66 12.38 -6.08 2.31
C LEU A 66 12.17 -5.21 1.06
N THR A 67 13.02 -5.35 0.04
CA THR A 67 12.85 -4.65 -1.24
C THR A 67 11.51 -4.99 -1.89
N THR A 68 11.16 -6.28 -1.94
CA THR A 68 9.86 -6.73 -2.49
C THR A 68 8.68 -6.14 -1.71
N ALA A 69 8.77 -6.08 -0.38
CA ALA A 69 7.74 -5.47 0.46
C ALA A 69 7.64 -3.96 0.23
N GLN A 70 8.75 -3.25 0.07
CA GLN A 70 8.76 -1.81 -0.26
C GLN A 70 8.14 -1.53 -1.63
N ASP A 71 8.43 -2.34 -2.64
CA ASP A 71 7.83 -2.23 -3.97
C ASP A 71 6.32 -2.46 -3.91
N ARG A 72 5.88 -3.46 -3.15
CA ARG A 72 4.45 -3.74 -2.91
C ARG A 72 3.75 -2.58 -2.19
N ILE A 73 4.38 -2.00 -1.17
CA ILE A 73 3.84 -0.85 -0.43
C ILE A 73 3.72 0.36 -1.37
N THR A 74 4.73 0.61 -2.20
CA THR A 74 4.72 1.71 -3.18
C THR A 74 3.62 1.51 -4.22
N ALA A 75 3.47 0.29 -4.73
CA ALA A 75 2.40 -0.06 -5.66
C ALA A 75 1.01 0.16 -5.05
N LEU A 76 0.79 -0.30 -3.81
CA LEU A 76 -0.48 -0.10 -3.09
C LEU A 76 -0.76 1.38 -2.78
N ALA A 77 0.28 2.17 -2.49
CA ALA A 77 0.14 3.60 -2.28
C ALA A 77 -0.30 4.31 -3.58
N ASN A 78 0.29 3.93 -4.73
CA ASN A 78 -0.11 4.45 -6.04
C ASN A 78 -1.54 4.04 -6.41
N GLU A 79 -1.91 2.77 -6.18
CA GLU A 79 -3.27 2.27 -6.41
C GLU A 79 -4.30 3.03 -5.56
N LYS A 80 -3.99 3.28 -4.28
CA LYS A 80 -4.86 4.06 -3.39
C LYS A 80 -5.01 5.51 -3.86
N ALA A 81 -3.94 6.13 -4.37
CA ALA A 81 -4.01 7.49 -4.92
C ALA A 81 -4.93 7.51 -6.16
N GLN A 82 -4.74 6.58 -7.09
CA GLN A 82 -5.57 6.46 -8.29
C GLN A 82 -7.05 6.21 -7.95
N LEU A 83 -7.34 5.28 -7.05
CA LEU A 83 -8.72 5.02 -6.58
C LEU A 83 -9.32 6.22 -5.84
N GLY A 84 -8.49 7.03 -5.19
CA GLY A 84 -8.91 8.30 -4.59
C GLY A 84 -9.38 9.29 -5.65
N ASP A 85 -8.57 9.49 -6.69
CA ASP A 85 -8.87 10.41 -7.79
C ASP A 85 -10.11 9.96 -8.59
N GLU A 86 -10.22 8.65 -8.89
CA GLU A 86 -11.39 8.08 -9.57
C GLU A 86 -12.68 8.24 -8.75
N ASN A 87 -12.61 8.09 -7.42
CA ASN A 87 -13.76 8.34 -6.54
C ASN A 87 -14.18 9.81 -6.53
N VAL A 88 -13.23 10.75 -6.48
CA VAL A 88 -13.54 12.19 -6.53
C VAL A 88 -14.19 12.56 -7.86
N ALA A 89 -13.66 12.07 -8.99
CA ALA A 89 -14.25 12.29 -10.30
C ALA A 89 -15.67 11.70 -10.40
N SER A 90 -15.88 10.48 -9.87
CA SER A 90 -17.20 9.83 -9.85
C SER A 90 -18.20 10.59 -8.97
N GLN A 91 -17.77 11.10 -7.82
CA GLN A 91 -18.61 11.93 -6.95
C GLN A 91 -19.00 13.25 -7.61
N GLN A 92 -18.06 13.94 -8.27
CA GLN A 92 -18.35 15.17 -9.02
C GLN A 92 -19.36 14.91 -10.14
N TYR A 93 -19.25 13.79 -10.84
CA TYR A 93 -20.19 13.44 -11.91
C TYR A 93 -21.60 13.12 -11.37
N LEU A 94 -21.69 12.46 -10.21
CA LEU A 94 -22.97 12.19 -9.55
C LEU A 94 -23.60 13.46 -8.98
N ASP A 95 -22.81 14.35 -8.37
CA ASP A 95 -23.29 15.64 -7.85
C ASP A 95 -23.80 16.55 -8.99
N TYR A 96 -23.06 16.61 -10.10
CA TYR A 96 -23.48 17.31 -11.31
C TYR A 96 -24.81 16.75 -11.87
N GLN A 97 -24.95 15.42 -11.97
CA GLN A 97 -26.20 14.80 -12.40
C GLN A 97 -27.36 15.05 -11.42
N ALA A 98 -27.10 15.05 -10.11
CA ALA A 98 -28.11 15.33 -9.10
C ALA A 98 -28.63 16.77 -9.24
N ARG A 99 -27.73 17.75 -9.38
CA ARG A 99 -28.07 19.16 -9.61
C ARG A 99 -28.90 19.37 -10.87
N ILE A 100 -28.48 18.78 -12.00
CA ILE A 100 -29.24 18.85 -13.25
C ILE A 100 -30.62 18.20 -13.11
N SER A 101 -30.70 17.06 -12.44
CA SER A 101 -31.98 16.35 -12.26
C SER A 101 -32.95 17.14 -11.39
N GLU A 102 -32.45 17.80 -10.34
CA GLU A 102 -33.22 18.70 -9.48
C GLU A 102 -33.70 19.94 -10.22
N ALA A 103 -32.81 20.58 -10.99
CA ALA A 103 -33.15 21.73 -11.82
C ALA A 103 -34.17 21.38 -12.93
N ALA A 104 -33.99 20.24 -13.60
CA ALA A 104 -34.96 19.73 -14.58
C ALA A 104 -36.32 19.42 -13.94
N GLY A 105 -36.33 18.86 -12.73
CA GLY A 105 -37.56 18.64 -11.96
C GLY A 105 -38.30 19.95 -11.63
N THR A 106 -37.55 20.98 -11.24
CA THR A 106 -38.09 22.33 -10.96
C THR A 106 -38.70 22.96 -12.21
N VAL A 107 -38.02 22.88 -13.35
CA VAL A 107 -38.52 23.36 -14.64
C VAL A 107 -39.80 22.62 -15.05
N ALA A 108 -39.81 21.28 -14.94
CA ALA A 108 -40.98 20.48 -15.27
C ALA A 108 -42.19 20.82 -14.39
N ALA A 109 -41.98 21.02 -13.09
CA ALA A 109 -43.03 21.42 -12.16
C ALA A 109 -43.58 22.83 -12.49
N ALA A 110 -42.71 23.80 -12.75
CA ALA A 110 -43.11 25.17 -13.08
C ALA A 110 -43.88 25.24 -14.42
N LEU A 111 -43.43 24.50 -15.44
CA LEU A 111 -44.13 24.38 -16.72
C LEU A 111 -45.50 23.72 -16.55
N GLY A 112 -45.61 22.67 -15.73
CA GLY A 112 -46.89 22.03 -15.43
C GLY A 112 -47.89 22.99 -14.78
N GLN A 113 -47.45 23.82 -13.83
CA GLN A 113 -48.29 24.82 -13.18
C GLN A 113 -48.71 25.94 -14.14
N CYS A 114 -47.78 26.45 -14.96
CA CYS A 114 -48.08 27.43 -16.01
C CYS A 114 -49.14 26.90 -17.01
N THR A 115 -48.99 25.66 -17.48
CA THR A 115 -49.92 25.05 -18.44
C THR A 115 -51.32 24.88 -17.82
N THR A 116 -51.38 24.43 -16.56
CA THR A 116 -52.65 24.29 -15.82
C THR A 116 -53.34 25.63 -15.63
N ALA A 117 -52.58 26.67 -15.24
CA ALA A 117 -53.12 28.01 -15.03
C ALA A 117 -53.61 28.66 -16.35
N GLN A 118 -52.92 28.39 -17.46
CA GLN A 118 -53.38 28.81 -18.80
C GLN A 118 -54.68 28.10 -19.21
N ASP A 119 -54.82 26.80 -18.95
CA ASP A 119 -56.06 26.06 -19.24
C ASP A 119 -57.24 26.61 -18.42
N GLU A 120 -57.03 26.93 -17.14
CA GLU A 120 -58.03 27.57 -16.29
C GLU A 120 -58.41 28.97 -16.80
N LEU A 121 -57.43 29.78 -17.21
CA LEU A 121 -57.66 31.10 -17.78
C LEU A 121 -58.49 31.00 -19.07
N ILE A 122 -58.18 30.06 -19.96
CA ILE A 122 -58.97 29.80 -21.17
C ILE A 122 -60.40 29.41 -20.80
N GLY A 123 -60.58 28.58 -19.78
CA GLY A 123 -61.89 28.22 -19.23
C GLY A 123 -62.70 29.44 -18.75
N TYR A 124 -62.07 30.33 -17.99
CA TYR A 124 -62.71 31.56 -17.51
C TYR A 124 -63.05 32.53 -18.65
N LEU A 125 -62.17 32.67 -19.65
CA LEU A 125 -62.40 33.52 -20.82
C LEU A 125 -63.54 32.99 -21.71
N ASN A 126 -63.70 31.67 -21.80
CA ASN A 126 -64.83 31.04 -22.52
C ASN A 126 -66.18 31.28 -21.82
N ASN A 127 -66.19 31.54 -20.52
CA ASN A 127 -67.39 31.84 -19.74
C ASN A 127 -67.33 33.26 -19.11
N ARG A 128 -66.73 34.21 -19.85
CA ARG A 128 -66.43 35.57 -19.37
C ARG A 128 -67.62 36.33 -18.77
N ASP A 129 -68.84 36.07 -19.27
CA ASP A 129 -70.05 36.78 -18.82
C ASP A 129 -70.46 36.39 -17.39
N ALA A 130 -69.90 35.30 -16.85
CA ALA A 130 -70.10 34.83 -15.48
C ALA A 130 -69.09 35.40 -14.46
N TYR A 131 -68.08 36.14 -14.90
CA TYR A 131 -66.96 36.60 -14.06
C TYR A 131 -66.74 38.11 -14.15
N ASN A 132 -66.13 38.68 -13.10
CA ASN A 132 -65.77 40.10 -13.08
C ASN A 132 -64.54 40.36 -13.97
N PRO A 133 -64.59 41.34 -14.91
CA PRO A 133 -63.45 41.67 -15.77
C PRO A 133 -62.17 42.05 -15.01
N ASP A 134 -62.27 42.70 -13.85
CA ASP A 134 -61.09 43.09 -13.06
C ASP A 134 -60.38 41.87 -12.45
N ASP A 135 -61.13 40.83 -12.09
CA ASP A 135 -60.59 39.59 -11.53
C ASP A 135 -59.98 38.72 -12.63
N LEU A 136 -60.57 38.70 -13.83
CA LEU A 136 -59.98 38.06 -15.02
C LEU A 136 -58.65 38.70 -15.41
N ALA A 137 -58.56 40.02 -15.40
CA ALA A 137 -57.32 40.74 -15.70
C ALA A 137 -56.22 40.42 -14.67
N ARG A 138 -56.59 40.38 -13.37
CA ARG A 138 -55.65 40.04 -12.29
C ARG A 138 -55.16 38.60 -12.38
N PHE A 139 -56.05 37.65 -12.69
CA PHE A 139 -55.69 36.26 -12.88
C PHE A 139 -54.79 36.08 -14.10
N ALA A 140 -55.09 36.75 -15.22
CA ALA A 140 -54.23 36.72 -16.40
C ALA A 140 -52.80 37.20 -16.11
N THR A 141 -52.62 38.25 -15.30
CA THR A 141 -51.29 38.69 -14.85
C THR A 141 -50.60 37.63 -13.98
N GLN A 142 -51.32 36.97 -13.08
CA GLN A 142 -50.76 35.90 -12.24
C GLN A 142 -50.31 34.69 -13.06
N VAL A 143 -51.07 34.32 -14.11
CA VAL A 143 -50.67 33.26 -15.05
C VAL A 143 -49.42 33.66 -15.82
N ASP A 144 -49.33 34.90 -16.30
CA ASP A 144 -48.16 35.42 -17.02
C ASP A 144 -46.90 35.42 -16.13
N ASP A 145 -47.01 35.89 -14.88
CA ASP A 145 -45.93 35.86 -13.91
C ASP A 145 -45.44 34.42 -13.62
N LEU A 146 -46.38 33.48 -13.45
CA LEU A 146 -46.06 32.06 -13.22
C LEU A 146 -45.34 31.42 -14.43
N CYS A 147 -45.82 31.73 -15.64
CA CYS A 147 -45.21 31.25 -16.87
C CYS A 147 -43.84 31.88 -17.14
N LYS A 148 -43.64 33.13 -16.72
CA LYS A 148 -42.34 33.80 -16.75
C LYS A 148 -41.33 33.12 -15.84
N VAL A 149 -41.73 32.80 -14.60
CA VAL A 149 -40.88 32.03 -13.66
C VAL A 149 -40.47 30.68 -14.25
N ALA A 150 -41.39 29.97 -14.90
CA ALA A 150 -41.08 28.70 -15.57
C ALA A 150 -40.07 28.88 -16.73
N THR A 151 -40.21 29.96 -17.50
CA THR A 151 -39.32 30.27 -18.63
C THR A 151 -37.93 30.71 -18.16
N ASP A 152 -37.85 31.49 -17.08
CA ASP A 152 -36.61 31.93 -16.46
C ASP A 152 -35.85 30.73 -15.86
N ALA A 153 -36.55 29.83 -15.14
CA ALA A 153 -35.96 28.59 -14.60
C ALA A 153 -35.44 27.67 -15.73
N ASN A 154 -36.14 27.57 -16.86
CA ASN A 154 -35.65 26.82 -18.01
C ASN A 154 -34.42 27.49 -18.64
N THR A 155 -34.38 28.83 -18.70
CA THR A 155 -33.24 29.58 -19.24
C THR A 155 -31.99 29.38 -18.38
N GLU A 156 -32.14 29.38 -17.06
CA GLU A 156 -31.05 29.08 -16.12
C GLU A 156 -30.52 27.66 -16.29
N LEU A 157 -31.40 26.66 -16.42
CA LEU A 157 -31.01 25.28 -16.72
C LEU A 157 -30.26 25.16 -18.05
N GLN A 158 -30.71 25.84 -19.12
CA GLN A 158 -30.01 25.84 -20.41
C GLN A 158 -28.62 26.47 -20.32
N GLN A 159 -28.42 27.46 -19.45
CA GLN A 159 -27.11 28.07 -19.19
C GLN A 159 -26.19 27.14 -18.39
N GLU A 160 -26.72 26.36 -17.44
CA GLU A 160 -25.94 25.34 -16.72
C GLU A 160 -25.53 24.16 -17.63
N LEU A 161 -26.37 23.77 -18.58
CA LEU A 161 -26.08 22.69 -19.54
C LEU A 161 -25.10 23.09 -20.66
N ALA A 162 -24.93 24.40 -20.91
CA ALA A 162 -24.04 24.93 -21.93
C ALA A 162 -22.60 25.18 -21.43
N GLN A 163 -22.34 24.97 -20.14
CA GLN A 163 -21.02 25.05 -19.49
C GLN A 163 -20.39 23.67 -19.34
#